data_AF-A0AAD8N9Q3-F1
#
_entry.id   AF-A0AAD8N9Q3-F1
#
_cell.length_a   1.000
_cell.length_b   1.000
_cell.length_c   1.000
_cell.angle_alpha   90.00
_cell.angle_beta   90.00
_cell.angle_gamma   90.00
#
_symmetry.space_group_name_H-M   'P 1'
#
loop_
_entity.id
_entity.type
_entity.pdbx_description
1 polymer ?
#
loop_
_entity_poly.entity_id
_entity_poly.type
_entity_poly.pdbx_seq_one_letter_code
_entity_poly.pdbx_strand_id
1 'polypeptide(L)'
;MEGKMPVCVTGASGCIGSWLVKRLLERGYHVRATVRDPGLYITYPCLSIDLISLITEDEAAMGSLKGLNGITAVHVDDVCNAHIYLFENPLAKGRYICSSQSFNISDIAHSLRLKYPSIDIPDKFGVLDKTFALPCSSKKLVDLGFKFAHEHKDAGDLCAETIESCKDKGLI
;
A
#
# COMPACT_ATOMS: atom_id res chain seq x y z
N MET A 1 30.45 -17.46 -8.64
CA MET A 1 29.21 -17.14 -7.92
C MET A 1 28.06 -17.45 -8.86
N GLU A 2 27.27 -18.48 -8.57
CA GLU A 2 25.99 -18.71 -9.28
C GLU A 2 25.07 -17.55 -8.93
N GLY A 3 24.91 -16.60 -9.86
CA GLY A 3 23.98 -15.48 -9.70
C GLY A 3 22.54 -15.99 -9.80
N LYS A 4 21.62 -15.41 -9.01
CA LYS A 4 20.19 -15.68 -9.15
C LYS A 4 19.74 -15.38 -10.59
N MET A 5 18.78 -16.16 -11.10
CA MET A 5 18.27 -16.01 -12.47
C MET A 5 17.81 -14.56 -12.74
N PRO A 6 17.99 -14.06 -13.98
CA PRO A 6 17.51 -12.74 -14.34
C PRO A 6 15.97 -12.70 -14.29
N VAL A 7 15.43 -11.66 -13.66
CA VAL A 7 13.98 -11.42 -13.54
C VAL A 7 13.56 -10.22 -14.37
N CYS A 8 12.42 -10.33 -15.04
CA CYS A 8 11.81 -9.20 -15.77
C CYS A 8 10.68 -8.61 -14.91
N VAL A 9 10.78 -7.33 -14.57
CA VAL A 9 9.71 -6.59 -13.89
C VAL A 9 9.02 -5.70 -14.90
N THR A 10 7.77 -6.02 -15.22
CA THR A 10 6.92 -5.18 -16.06
C THR A 10 6.23 -4.12 -15.22
N GLY A 11 6.18 -2.87 -15.71
CA GLY A 11 5.59 -1.76 -14.94
C GLY A 11 6.45 -1.31 -13.76
N ALA A 12 7.78 -1.38 -13.91
CA ALA A 12 8.75 -1.00 -12.88
C ALA A 12 8.67 0.47 -12.45
N SER A 13 8.11 1.35 -13.29
CA SER A 13 7.86 2.76 -12.95
C SER A 13 6.57 2.99 -12.14
N GLY A 14 5.79 1.95 -11.84
CA GLY A 14 4.61 2.04 -10.97
C GLY A 14 4.96 2.08 -9.48
N CYS A 15 3.99 2.42 -8.62
CA CYS A 15 4.21 2.48 -7.17
C CYS A 15 4.80 1.16 -6.64
N ILE A 16 4.10 0.04 -6.85
CA ILE A 16 4.57 -1.27 -6.35
C ILE A 16 5.80 -1.74 -7.14
N GLY A 17 5.83 -1.48 -8.45
CA GLY A 17 6.91 -1.93 -9.33
C GLY A 17 8.28 -1.38 -8.94
N SER A 18 8.36 -0.10 -8.59
CA SER A 18 9.63 0.54 -8.20
C SER A 18 10.19 -0.03 -6.90
N TRP A 19 9.34 -0.23 -5.90
CA TRP A 19 9.69 -0.90 -4.64
C TRP A 19 10.06 -2.38 -4.85
N LEU A 20 9.35 -3.09 -5.73
CA LEU A 20 9.67 -4.47 -6.06
C LEU A 20 11.05 -4.60 -6.71
N VAL A 21 11.39 -3.71 -7.66
CA VAL A 21 12.75 -3.66 -8.25
C VAL A 21 13.80 -3.45 -7.18
N LYS A 22 13.62 -2.48 -6.28
CA LYS A 22 14.53 -2.25 -5.15
C LYS A 22 14.73 -3.51 -4.31
N ARG A 23 13.64 -4.16 -3.89
CA ARG A 23 13.68 -5.38 -3.06
C ARG A 23 14.30 -6.58 -3.76
N LEU A 24 14.11 -6.71 -5.08
CA LEU A 24 14.78 -7.74 -5.88
C LEU A 24 16.30 -7.52 -5.96
N LEU A 25 16.73 -6.27 -6.21
CA LEU A 25 18.15 -5.92 -6.24
C LEU A 25 18.82 -6.15 -4.88
N GLU A 26 18.19 -5.76 -3.78
CA GLU A 26 18.68 -6.02 -2.41
C GLU A 26 18.82 -7.53 -2.10
N ARG A 27 17.98 -8.37 -2.72
CA ARG A 27 18.05 -9.83 -2.63
C ARG A 27 19.03 -10.48 -3.62
N GLY A 28 19.82 -9.69 -4.33
CA GLY A 28 20.87 -10.15 -5.25
C GLY A 28 20.37 -10.64 -6.61
N TYR A 29 19.14 -10.28 -7.01
CA TYR A 29 18.65 -10.58 -8.36
C TYR A 29 19.25 -9.66 -9.41
N HIS A 30 19.46 -10.19 -10.61
CA HIS A 30 19.64 -9.37 -11.80
C HIS A 30 18.28 -8.97 -12.37
N VAL A 31 17.96 -7.68 -12.38
CA VAL A 31 16.62 -7.18 -12.75
C VAL A 31 16.64 -6.49 -14.10
N ARG A 32 15.74 -6.89 -15.00
CA ARG A 32 15.39 -6.16 -16.22
C ARG A 32 14.05 -5.47 -16.00
N ALA A 33 14.05 -4.15 -15.99
CA ALA A 33 12.87 -3.34 -15.68
C ALA A 33 12.31 -2.69 -16.95
N THR A 34 10.99 -2.79 -17.18
CA THR A 34 10.33 -1.96 -18.19
C THR A 34 9.81 -0.68 -17.53
N VAL A 35 10.30 0.46 -18.02
CA VAL A 35 9.93 1.79 -17.52
C VAL A 35 9.12 2.53 -18.59
N ARG A 36 8.09 3.26 -18.16
CA ARG A 36 7.38 4.21 -19.01
C ARG A 36 8.07 5.57 -18.94
N ASP A 37 7.84 6.41 -19.95
CA ASP A 37 8.36 7.77 -20.00
C ASP A 37 8.04 8.53 -18.69
N PRO A 38 9.06 9.02 -17.95
CA PRO A 38 8.88 9.78 -16.72
C PRO A 38 8.03 11.05 -16.90
N GLY A 39 7.99 11.63 -18.10
CA GLY A 39 7.25 12.87 -18.39
C GLY A 39 5.73 12.74 -18.30
N LEU A 40 5.19 11.52 -18.18
CA LEU A 40 3.74 11.27 -18.15
C LEU A 40 3.16 10.95 -16.76
N TYR A 41 3.97 10.74 -15.72
CA TYR A 41 3.43 10.36 -14.40
C TYR A 41 4.28 10.88 -13.24
N ILE A 42 3.69 11.75 -12.42
CA ILE A 42 4.17 12.01 -11.06
C ILE A 42 3.92 10.72 -10.26
N THR A 43 4.97 10.09 -9.75
CA THR A 43 4.87 8.89 -8.92
C THR A 43 4.31 9.30 -7.56
N TYR A 44 3.00 9.32 -7.45
CA TYR A 44 2.32 9.44 -6.17
C TYR A 44 2.36 8.06 -5.47
N PRO A 45 2.74 7.98 -4.18
CA PRO A 45 2.66 6.73 -3.44
C PRO A 45 1.22 6.20 -3.48
N CYS A 46 1.00 4.92 -3.78
CA CYS A 46 -0.32 4.38 -4.13
C CYS A 46 -1.39 4.40 -3.00
N LEU A 47 -1.08 4.91 -1.80
CA LEU A 47 -2.06 5.24 -0.76
C LEU A 47 -2.40 6.75 -0.70
N SER A 48 -1.74 7.58 -1.50
CA SER A 48 -1.80 9.02 -1.35
C SER A 48 -3.13 9.60 -1.75
N ILE A 49 -3.89 9.01 -2.69
CA ILE A 49 -5.11 9.68 -3.15
C ILE A 49 -6.18 9.63 -2.04
N ASP A 50 -6.44 8.46 -1.46
CA ASP A 50 -7.45 8.29 -0.42
C ASP A 50 -7.05 8.97 0.92
N LEU A 51 -5.77 8.88 1.28
CA LEU A 51 -5.24 9.49 2.50
C LEU A 51 -5.13 11.02 2.39
N ILE A 52 -4.68 11.55 1.25
CA ILE A 52 -4.67 13.00 1.02
C ILE A 52 -6.10 13.51 0.98
N SER A 53 -7.06 12.81 0.35
CA SER A 53 -8.49 13.19 0.38
C SER A 53 -9.02 13.34 1.80
N LEU A 54 -8.62 12.42 2.69
CA LEU A 54 -8.96 12.46 4.11
C LEU A 54 -8.35 13.64 4.85
N ILE A 55 -7.14 14.07 4.47
CA ILE A 55 -6.40 15.16 5.10
C ILE A 55 -6.79 16.53 4.52
N THR A 56 -7.06 16.62 3.22
CA THR A 56 -7.32 17.87 2.50
C THR A 56 -8.79 18.21 2.36
N GLU A 57 -9.69 17.36 2.91
CA GLU A 57 -11.15 17.49 2.79
C GLU A 57 -11.65 17.66 1.35
N ASP A 58 -10.93 17.12 0.37
CA ASP A 58 -11.30 17.27 -1.03
C ASP A 58 -12.58 16.45 -1.31
N GLU A 59 -13.72 17.14 -1.40
CA GLU A 59 -15.02 16.52 -1.64
C GLU A 59 -15.08 15.71 -2.94
N ALA A 60 -14.33 16.11 -3.98
CA ALA A 60 -14.31 15.39 -5.25
C ALA A 60 -13.61 14.03 -5.09
N ALA A 61 -12.55 13.99 -4.29
CA ALA A 61 -11.74 12.80 -4.06
C ALA A 61 -12.36 11.88 -2.98
N MET A 62 -13.03 12.44 -1.96
CA MET A 62 -13.89 11.68 -1.03
C MET A 62 -15.07 10.99 -1.74
N GLY A 63 -15.51 11.49 -2.89
CA GLY A 63 -16.49 10.83 -3.76
C GLY A 63 -16.07 9.42 -4.20
N SER A 64 -14.78 9.18 -4.40
CA SER A 64 -14.24 7.86 -4.74
C SER A 64 -14.29 6.88 -3.56
N LEU A 65 -14.15 7.38 -2.33
CA LEU A 65 -14.26 6.58 -1.10
C LEU A 65 -15.70 6.12 -0.83
N LYS A 66 -16.72 6.87 -1.28
CA LYS A 66 -18.14 6.53 -1.09
C LYS A 66 -18.56 5.20 -1.74
N GLY A 67 -17.79 4.71 -2.72
CA GLY A 67 -18.01 3.41 -3.35
C GLY A 67 -17.28 2.23 -2.68
N LEU A 68 -16.40 2.49 -1.71
CA LEU A 68 -15.61 1.46 -1.02
C LEU A 68 -16.35 1.02 0.24
N ASN A 69 -16.73 -0.27 0.31
CA ASN A 69 -17.27 -0.91 1.51
C ASN A 69 -16.13 -1.24 2.50
N GLY A 70 -15.46 -0.18 2.96
CA GLY A 70 -14.31 -0.15 3.86
C GLY A 70 -12.94 -0.29 3.19
N ILE A 71 -11.88 0.01 3.96
CA ILE A 71 -10.52 0.18 3.47
C ILE A 71 -9.69 -1.02 3.89
N THR A 72 -9.11 -1.72 2.91
CA THR A 72 -8.11 -2.76 3.17
C THR A 72 -6.72 -2.19 2.95
N ALA A 73 -5.78 -2.58 3.78
CA ALA A 73 -4.42 -2.04 3.75
C ALA A 73 -3.38 -3.14 3.95
N VAL A 74 -2.24 -2.91 3.31
CA VAL A 74 -1.04 -3.74 3.41
C VAL A 74 0.17 -2.85 3.20
N HIS A 75 1.23 -3.11 3.95
CA HIS A 75 2.48 -2.38 3.79
C HIS A 75 3.12 -2.70 2.43
N VAL A 76 3.68 -1.69 1.76
CA VAL A 76 4.29 -1.87 0.42
C VAL A 76 5.39 -2.93 0.41
N ASP A 77 6.16 -3.04 1.49
CA ASP A 77 7.18 -4.07 1.63
C ASP A 77 6.60 -5.48 1.73
N ASP A 78 5.47 -5.65 2.42
CA ASP A 78 4.81 -6.95 2.50
C ASP A 78 4.26 -7.37 1.14
N VAL A 79 3.75 -6.43 0.34
CA VAL A 79 3.36 -6.69 -1.05
C VAL A 79 4.56 -7.15 -1.88
N CYS A 80 5.69 -6.43 -1.80
CA CYS A 80 6.91 -6.79 -2.53
C CYS A 80 7.47 -8.15 -2.08
N ASN A 81 7.46 -8.40 -0.78
CA ASN A 81 7.88 -9.68 -0.21
C ASN A 81 6.95 -10.82 -0.64
N ALA A 82 5.63 -10.59 -0.69
CA ALA A 82 4.66 -11.57 -1.18
C ALA A 82 4.88 -11.87 -2.67
N HIS A 83 5.17 -10.87 -3.50
CA HIS A 83 5.52 -11.07 -4.90
C HIS A 83 6.74 -11.99 -5.07
N ILE A 84 7.81 -11.71 -4.32
CA ILE A 84 9.05 -12.50 -4.39
C ILE A 84 8.82 -13.91 -3.84
N TYR A 85 8.10 -14.03 -2.73
CA TYR A 85 7.76 -15.30 -2.11
C TYR A 85 6.94 -16.20 -3.06
N LEU A 86 5.90 -15.66 -3.70
CA LEU A 86 5.09 -16.42 -4.65
C LEU A 86 5.85 -16.75 -5.93
N PHE A 87 6.79 -15.90 -6.35
CA PHE A 87 7.67 -16.16 -7.48
C PHE A 87 8.65 -17.32 -7.20
N GLU A 88 9.22 -17.37 -5.98
CA GLU A 88 10.16 -18.42 -5.56
C GLU A 88 9.44 -19.74 -5.18
N ASN A 89 8.15 -19.70 -4.83
CA ASN A 89 7.42 -20.87 -4.34
C ASN A 89 6.77 -21.68 -5.49
N PRO A 90 7.22 -22.91 -5.78
CA PRO A 90 6.69 -23.72 -6.88
C PRO A 90 5.24 -24.20 -6.67
N LEU A 91 4.72 -24.14 -5.43
CA LEU A 91 3.33 -24.48 -5.12
C LEU A 91 2.36 -23.31 -5.38
N ALA A 92 2.87 -22.11 -5.67
CA ALA A 92 2.05 -20.95 -5.93
C ALA A 92 1.23 -21.13 -7.23
N LYS A 93 -0.11 -21.03 -7.13
CA LYS A 93 -1.00 -21.15 -8.29
C LYS A 93 -2.19 -20.21 -8.24
N GLY A 94 -2.44 -19.53 -9.36
CA GLY A 94 -3.59 -18.62 -9.52
C GLY A 94 -3.41 -17.31 -8.76
N ARG A 95 -4.52 -16.76 -8.26
CA ARG A 95 -4.54 -15.44 -7.60
C ARG A 95 -4.37 -15.57 -6.08
N TYR A 96 -3.69 -14.60 -5.48
CA TYR A 96 -3.52 -14.46 -4.04
C TYR A 96 -3.91 -13.04 -3.62
N ILE A 97 -4.76 -12.94 -2.60
CA ILE A 97 -5.04 -11.67 -1.93
C ILE A 97 -3.85 -11.39 -1.00
N CYS A 98 -3.32 -10.18 -1.07
CA CYS A 98 -2.27 -9.69 -0.18
C CYS A 98 -2.82 -8.45 0.54
N SER A 99 -3.47 -8.70 1.67
CA SER A 99 -4.10 -7.71 2.53
C SER A 99 -3.88 -8.15 3.98
N SER A 100 -3.19 -7.36 4.78
CA SER A 100 -2.93 -7.69 6.18
C SER A 100 -4.05 -7.19 7.09
N GLN A 101 -4.64 -6.04 6.77
CA GLN A 101 -5.48 -5.30 7.69
C GLN A 101 -6.69 -4.68 7.01
N SER A 102 -7.71 -4.38 7.80
CA SER A 102 -8.94 -3.73 7.37
C SER A 102 -9.29 -2.66 8.39
N PHE A 103 -9.54 -1.45 7.92
CA PHE A 103 -9.80 -0.29 8.76
C PHE A 103 -11.10 0.38 8.35
N ASN A 104 -11.81 0.93 9.33
CA ASN A 104 -12.82 1.94 9.05
C ASN A 104 -12.16 3.31 8.94
N ILE A 105 -12.84 4.22 8.27
CA ILE A 105 -12.37 5.60 8.11
C ILE A 105 -12.11 6.28 9.46
N SER A 106 -12.96 6.00 10.45
CA SER A 106 -12.84 6.55 11.81
C SER A 106 -11.60 6.03 12.54
N ASP A 107 -11.20 4.77 12.31
CA ASP A 107 -10.00 4.16 12.90
C ASP A 107 -8.73 4.81 12.34
N ILE A 108 -8.72 5.06 11.02
CA ILE A 108 -7.64 5.77 10.33
C ILE A 108 -7.55 7.20 10.88
N ALA A 109 -8.64 7.94 10.87
CA ALA A 109 -8.68 9.33 11.35
C ALA A 109 -8.27 9.45 12.82
N HIS A 110 -8.65 8.49 13.66
CA HIS A 110 -8.23 8.45 15.06
C HIS A 110 -6.72 8.25 15.21
N SER A 111 -6.15 7.22 14.56
CA SER A 111 -4.72 6.93 14.61
C SER A 111 -3.88 8.09 14.04
N LEU A 112 -4.34 8.72 12.95
CA LEU A 112 -3.66 9.87 12.38
C LEU A 112 -3.67 11.10 13.29
N ARG A 113 -4.79 11.41 13.97
CA ARG A 113 -4.86 12.54 14.91
C ARG A 113 -3.91 12.38 16.09
N LEU A 114 -3.78 11.15 16.61
CA LEU A 114 -2.85 10.85 17.69
C LEU A 114 -1.39 11.08 17.26
N LYS A 115 -1.05 10.71 16.03
CA LYS A 115 0.32 10.75 15.52
C LYS A 115 0.72 12.10 14.93
N TYR A 116 -0.25 12.82 14.37
CA TYR A 116 -0.08 14.09 13.68
C TYR A 116 -1.06 15.15 14.21
N PRO A 117 -0.91 15.58 15.47
CA PRO A 117 -1.81 16.57 16.08
C PRO A 117 -1.74 17.96 15.43
N SER A 118 -0.72 18.22 14.60
CA SER A 118 -0.58 19.45 13.83
C SER A 118 -1.44 19.49 12.57
N ILE A 119 -1.97 18.35 12.14
CA ILE A 119 -2.84 18.26 10.96
C ILE A 119 -4.28 18.28 11.46
N ASP A 120 -5.10 19.18 10.92
CA ASP A 120 -6.53 19.21 11.22
C ASP A 120 -7.21 18.08 10.44
N ILE A 121 -7.68 17.05 11.15
CA ILE A 121 -8.27 15.85 10.56
C ILE A 121 -9.71 15.73 11.04
N PRO A 122 -10.68 15.58 10.13
CA PRO A 122 -12.10 15.49 10.49
C PRO A 122 -12.42 14.36 11.48
N ASP A 123 -13.47 14.57 12.27
CA ASP A 123 -14.00 13.59 13.22
C ASP A 123 -15.24 12.84 12.71
N LYS A 124 -15.89 13.35 11.65
CA LYS A 124 -17.14 12.84 11.10
C LYS A 124 -17.05 12.68 9.59
N PHE A 125 -17.43 11.51 9.10
CA PHE A 125 -17.38 11.16 7.67
C PHE A 125 -18.75 10.78 7.11
N GLY A 126 -19.82 10.99 7.88
CA GLY A 126 -21.21 10.93 7.42
C GLY A 126 -21.63 9.51 7.02
N VAL A 127 -21.80 9.27 5.72
CA VAL A 127 -22.17 7.94 5.18
C VAL A 127 -21.01 6.94 5.36
N LEU A 128 -19.77 7.41 5.32
CA LEU A 128 -18.58 6.57 5.42
C LEU A 128 -18.39 5.97 6.83
N ASP A 129 -18.87 6.65 7.88
CA ASP A 129 -18.85 6.12 9.26
C ASP A 129 -19.72 4.85 9.40
N LYS A 130 -20.65 4.62 8.46
CA LYS A 130 -21.53 3.44 8.45
C LYS A 130 -21.05 2.33 7.52
N THR A 131 -19.92 2.52 6.83
CA THR A 131 -19.35 1.48 5.98
C THR A 131 -18.64 0.43 6.83
N PHE A 132 -18.94 -0.83 6.58
CA PHE A 132 -18.26 -1.94 7.24
C PHE A 132 -17.15 -2.43 6.34
N ALA A 133 -15.93 -2.52 6.87
CA ALA A 133 -14.84 -3.16 6.16
C ALA A 133 -15.17 -4.63 5.89
N LEU A 134 -15.33 -4.98 4.61
CA LEU A 134 -15.38 -6.38 4.19
C LEU A 134 -13.95 -6.94 4.25
N PRO A 135 -13.66 -7.89 5.16
CA PRO A 135 -12.31 -8.41 5.30
C PRO A 135 -11.94 -9.21 4.04
N CYS A 136 -10.96 -8.71 3.30
CA CYS A 136 -10.33 -9.47 2.23
C CYS A 136 -9.43 -10.55 2.86
N SER A 137 -9.77 -11.82 2.63
CA SER A 137 -9.03 -12.92 3.25
C SER A 137 -7.74 -13.25 2.51
N SER A 138 -6.61 -12.94 3.14
CA SER A 138 -5.28 -13.41 2.71
C SER A 138 -4.97 -14.84 3.15
N LYS A 139 -5.98 -15.61 3.61
CA LYS A 139 -5.79 -16.95 4.14
C LYS A 139 -5.03 -17.86 3.18
N LYS A 140 -5.32 -17.82 1.88
CA LYS A 140 -4.60 -18.63 0.88
C LYS A 140 -3.10 -18.33 0.84
N LEU A 141 -2.70 -17.07 1.04
CA LEU A 141 -1.30 -16.65 1.07
C LEU A 141 -0.62 -17.08 2.37
N VAL A 142 -1.30 -16.91 3.50
CA VAL A 142 -0.81 -17.32 4.82
C VAL A 142 -0.71 -18.83 4.96
N ASP A 143 -1.71 -19.59 4.48
CA ASP A 143 -1.72 -21.05 4.47
C ASP A 143 -0.59 -21.63 3.61
N LEU A 144 -0.09 -20.87 2.62
CA LEU A 144 1.08 -21.25 1.83
C LEU A 144 2.39 -21.13 2.63
N GLY A 145 2.38 -20.34 3.72
CA GLY A 145 3.52 -20.11 4.61
C GLY A 145 4.05 -18.67 4.62
N PHE A 146 3.41 -17.74 3.91
CA PHE A 146 3.79 -16.33 3.94
C PHE A 146 3.44 -15.68 5.29
N LYS A 147 4.30 -14.77 5.76
CA LYS A 147 4.11 -14.02 7.00
C LYS A 147 4.21 -12.52 6.71
N PHE A 148 3.23 -11.76 7.16
CA PHE A 148 3.27 -10.31 7.10
C PHE A 148 4.21 -9.78 8.17
N ALA A 149 5.19 -8.95 7.80
CA ALA A 149 6.10 -8.36 8.77
C ALA A 149 5.48 -7.13 9.45
N HIS A 150 4.46 -6.54 8.84
CA HIS A 150 3.85 -5.27 9.26
C HIS A 150 2.40 -5.40 9.70
N GLU A 151 1.92 -6.61 10.01
CA GLU A 151 0.52 -6.84 10.39
C GLU A 151 0.10 -6.20 11.73
N HIS A 152 1.06 -5.84 12.58
CA HIS A 152 0.80 -5.20 13.87
C HIS A 152 0.80 -3.66 13.82
N LYS A 153 1.18 -3.06 12.69
CA LYS A 153 1.19 -1.60 12.51
C LYS A 153 -0.23 -1.07 12.44
N ASP A 154 -0.56 -0.01 13.16
CA ASP A 154 -1.86 0.64 13.00
C ASP A 154 -1.94 1.46 11.70
N ALA A 155 -3.11 2.06 11.43
CA ALA A 155 -3.30 2.86 10.22
C ALA A 155 -2.32 4.03 10.12
N GLY A 156 -2.01 4.72 11.22
CA GLY A 156 -1.08 5.83 11.27
C GLY A 156 0.37 5.38 11.03
N ASP A 157 0.76 4.20 11.49
CA ASP A 157 2.05 3.57 11.19
C ASP A 157 2.20 3.20 9.72
N LEU A 158 1.15 2.67 9.09
CA LEU A 158 1.16 2.35 7.66
C LEU A 158 1.18 3.62 6.79
N CYS A 159 0.54 4.70 7.26
CA CYS A 159 0.45 5.96 6.54
C CYS A 159 1.64 6.90 6.78
N ALA A 160 2.44 6.66 7.83
CA ALA A 160 3.46 7.61 8.27
C ALA A 160 4.47 7.99 7.19
N GLU A 161 5.05 7.01 6.49
CA GLU A 161 6.02 7.27 5.41
C GLU A 161 5.39 8.06 4.26
N THR A 162 4.10 7.83 4.00
CA THR A 162 3.36 8.58 2.98
C THR A 162 3.15 10.02 3.41
N ILE A 163 2.76 10.26 4.66
CA ILE A 163 2.52 11.60 5.21
C ILE A 163 3.81 12.40 5.24
N GLU A 164 4.91 11.83 5.74
CA GLU A 164 6.21 12.51 5.75
C GLU A 164 6.67 12.82 4.33
N SER A 165 6.52 11.89 3.38
CA SER A 165 6.84 12.16 1.98
C SER A 165 5.98 13.27 1.36
N CYS A 166 4.72 13.42 1.79
CA CYS A 166 3.85 14.50 1.33
C CYS A 166 4.27 15.85 1.92
N LYS A 167 4.63 15.90 3.20
CA LYS A 167 5.17 17.11 3.86
C LYS A 167 6.47 17.58 3.20
N ASP A 168 7.41 16.65 2.98
CA ASP A 168 8.71 16.95 2.35
C ASP A 168 8.55 17.54 0.94
N LYS A 169 7.45 17.20 0.26
CA LYS A 169 7.12 17.68 -1.09
C LYS A 169 6.19 18.91 -1.08
N GLY A 170 5.81 19.42 0.10
CA GLY A 170 4.91 20.56 0.25
C GLY A 170 3.49 20.30 -0.27
N LEU A 171 3.03 19.04 -0.22
CA LEU A 171 1.68 18.66 -0.61
C LEU A 171 0.67 18.79 0.55
N ILE A 172 1.16 18.75 1.79
CA ILE A 172 0.43 18.96 3.05
C ILE A 172 1.33 19.66 4.07
#